data_AF-A0A2A9GT38-F1
#
_entry.id   AF-A0A2A9GT38-F1
#
_cell.length_a   1.000
_cell.length_b   1.000
_cell.length_c   1.000
_cell.angle_alpha   90.00
_cell.angle_beta   90.00
_cell.angle_gamma   90.00
#
_symmetry.space_group_name_H-M   'P 1'
#
loop_
_entity.id
_entity.type
_entity.pdbx_description
1 polymer ?
#
loop_
_entity_poly.entity_id
_entity_poly.type
_entity_poly.pdbx_seq_one_letter_code
_entity_poly.pdbx_strand_id
1 'polypeptide(L)'
;MDADTERLEAELEICEEEYLSGQTDEAAHRWQQIWDAMPEPRTRPSYLSQVGSVLATRIAIARGEYPQAQQWLLRALEAYRGEPTSETDLLLGVLRFEAGSDNGRQVLATVLAKWGPRAFAGEDPRYLRIARAES
;
A
#
# COMPACT_ATOMS: atom_id res chain seq x y z
N MET A 1 -12.74 -18.71 12.46
CA MET A 1 -11.60 -17.77 12.50
C MET A 1 -11.00 -17.88 13.89
N ASP A 2 -9.68 -17.78 14.02
CA ASP A 2 -9.06 -17.83 15.36
C ASP A 2 -9.24 -16.47 16.04
N ALA A 3 -9.46 -16.45 17.36
CA ALA A 3 -9.75 -15.23 18.12
C ALA A 3 -8.62 -14.19 18.00
N ASP A 4 -7.39 -14.66 17.82
CA ASP A 4 -6.23 -13.80 17.57
C ASP A 4 -6.25 -13.14 16.19
N THR A 5 -6.80 -13.81 15.16
CA THR A 5 -6.94 -13.20 13.83
C THR A 5 -8.01 -12.11 13.84
N GLU A 6 -9.16 -12.37 14.46
CA GLU A 6 -10.24 -11.37 14.62
C GLU A 6 -9.73 -10.12 15.35
N ARG A 7 -8.96 -10.31 16.42
CA ARG A 7 -8.33 -9.21 17.15
C ARG A 7 -7.39 -8.40 16.26
N LEU A 8 -6.52 -9.05 15.50
CA LEU A 8 -5.57 -8.36 14.62
C LEU A 8 -6.25 -7.64 13.46
N GLU A 9 -7.36 -8.17 12.94
CA GLU A 9 -8.16 -7.51 11.90
C GLU A 9 -8.83 -6.23 12.45
N ALA A 10 -9.36 -6.27 13.68
CA ALA A 10 -9.87 -5.07 14.34
C ALA A 10 -8.77 -4.01 14.59
N GLU A 11 -7.56 -4.44 14.96
CA GLU A 11 -6.42 -3.52 15.07
C GLU A 11 -6.02 -2.91 13.71
N LEU A 12 -6.18 -3.66 12.61
CA LEU A 12 -5.93 -3.14 11.26
C LEU A 12 -6.97 -2.09 10.86
N GLU A 13 -8.24 -2.25 11.24
CA GLU A 13 -9.27 -1.23 11.03
C GLU A 13 -8.90 0.08 11.75
N ILE A 14 -8.44 0.00 13.02
CA ILE A 14 -7.98 1.17 13.77
C ILE A 14 -6.76 1.81 13.10
N CYS A 15 -5.82 0.99 12.58
CA CYS A 15 -4.65 1.47 11.85
C CYS A 15 -5.05 2.26 10.60
N GLU A 16 -6.08 1.79 9.87
CA GLU A 16 -6.63 2.49 8.72
C GLU A 16 -7.28 3.82 9.13
N GLU A 17 -8.07 3.84 10.22
CA GLU A 17 -8.67 5.08 10.75
C GLU A 17 -7.62 6.12 11.17
N GLU A 18 -6.55 5.68 11.82
CA GLU A 18 -5.40 6.53 12.19
C GLU A 18 -4.77 7.15 10.93
N TYR A 19 -4.49 6.33 9.92
CA TYR A 19 -3.93 6.79 8.64
C TYR A 19 -4.86 7.80 7.95
N LEU A 20 -6.15 7.48 7.82
CA LEU A 20 -7.14 8.35 7.18
C LEU A 20 -7.34 9.68 7.92
N SER A 21 -7.11 9.69 9.24
CA SER A 21 -7.17 10.90 10.07
C SER A 21 -5.86 11.71 10.07
N GLY A 22 -4.84 11.28 9.33
CA GLY A 22 -3.53 11.94 9.27
C GLY A 22 -2.60 11.61 10.44
N GLN A 23 -2.97 10.66 11.31
CA GLN A 23 -2.15 10.15 12.43
C GLN A 23 -1.18 9.09 11.90
N THR A 24 -0.29 9.50 10.98
CA THR A 24 0.51 8.57 10.19
C THR A 24 1.59 7.85 11.01
N ASP A 25 2.14 8.49 12.05
CA ASP A 25 3.12 7.86 12.94
C ASP A 25 2.45 6.82 13.86
N GLU A 26 1.24 7.11 14.35
CA GLU A 26 0.42 6.17 15.12
C GLU A 26 0.05 4.95 14.28
N ALA A 27 -0.43 5.17 13.05
CA ALA A 27 -0.74 4.09 12.11
C ALA A 27 0.50 3.23 11.80
N ALA A 28 1.66 3.85 11.59
CA ALA A 28 2.91 3.11 11.38
C ALA A 28 3.28 2.24 12.59
N HIS A 29 3.16 2.80 13.80
CA HIS A 29 3.41 2.07 15.03
C HIS A 29 2.45 0.89 15.19
N ARG A 30 1.15 1.09 14.95
CA ARG A 30 0.13 0.04 15.06
C ARG A 30 0.33 -1.06 14.03
N TRP A 31 0.61 -0.71 12.77
CA TRP A 31 0.93 -1.71 11.75
C TRP A 31 2.12 -2.59 12.16
N GLN A 32 3.17 -1.98 12.72
CA GLN A 32 4.33 -2.75 13.19
C GLN A 32 3.95 -3.73 14.31
N GLN A 33 3.10 -3.32 15.26
CA GLN A 33 2.58 -4.21 16.31
C GLN A 33 1.76 -5.38 15.75
N ILE A 34 0.90 -5.10 14.76
CA ILE A 34 0.11 -6.13 14.06
C ILE A 34 1.05 -7.11 13.37
N TRP A 35 2.00 -6.61 12.57
CA TRP A 35 2.97 -7.41 11.83
C TRP A 35 3.80 -8.32 12.75
N ASP A 36 4.28 -7.80 13.87
CA ASP A 36 5.08 -8.57 14.81
C ASP A 36 4.27 -9.68 15.50
N ALA A 37 2.97 -9.48 15.71
CA ALA A 37 2.04 -10.42 16.30
C ALA A 37 1.47 -11.47 15.31
N MET A 38 1.60 -11.27 14.00
CA MET A 38 1.13 -12.23 13.00
C MET A 38 1.91 -13.56 13.06
N PRO A 39 1.23 -14.71 12.87
CA PRO A 39 1.90 -16.01 12.85
C PRO A 39 2.78 -16.19 11.61
N GLU A 40 3.86 -16.96 11.74
CA GLU A 40 4.73 -17.31 10.62
C GLU A 40 4.15 -18.46 9.75
N PRO A 41 4.31 -18.42 8.41
CA PRO A 41 4.89 -17.32 7.64
C PRO A 41 3.93 -16.13 7.51
N ARG A 42 4.39 -14.92 7.86
CA ARG A 42 3.57 -13.69 7.86
C ARG A 42 2.98 -13.31 6.50
N THR A 43 3.62 -13.78 5.43
CA THR A 43 3.21 -13.54 4.03
C THR A 43 2.26 -14.60 3.48
N ARG A 44 1.76 -15.52 4.33
CA ARG A 44 0.71 -16.45 3.92
C ARG A 44 -0.51 -15.63 3.46
N PRO A 45 -1.07 -15.90 2.27
CA PRO A 45 -2.21 -15.17 1.75
C PRO A 45 -3.35 -15.13 2.77
N SER A 46 -3.59 -13.92 3.30
CA SER A 46 -4.59 -13.58 4.30
C SER A 46 -4.97 -12.11 4.14
N TYR A 47 -6.13 -11.72 4.62
CA TYR A 47 -6.59 -10.33 4.59
C TYR A 47 -5.54 -9.40 5.22
N LEU A 48 -5.05 -9.73 6.42
CA LEU A 48 -3.97 -9.00 7.11
C LEU A 48 -2.71 -8.84 6.27
N SER A 49 -2.22 -9.91 5.65
CA SER A 49 -1.00 -9.84 4.83
C SER A 49 -1.18 -9.03 3.54
N GLN A 50 -2.37 -9.07 2.94
CA GLN A 50 -2.67 -8.41 1.67
C GLN A 50 -2.99 -6.94 1.90
N VAL A 51 -4.08 -6.66 2.60
CA VAL A 51 -4.58 -5.30 2.84
C VAL A 51 -3.66 -4.54 3.78
N GLY A 52 -3.15 -5.20 4.82
CA GLY A 52 -2.25 -4.57 5.77
C GLY A 52 -0.93 -4.13 5.14
N SER A 53 -0.31 -4.96 4.28
CA SER A 53 0.93 -4.57 3.58
C SER A 53 0.71 -3.44 2.56
N VAL A 54 -0.46 -3.39 1.93
CA VAL A 54 -0.87 -2.27 1.06
C VAL A 54 -1.00 -0.98 1.87
N LEU A 55 -1.70 -1.02 3.01
CA LEU A 55 -1.83 0.12 3.91
C LEU A 55 -0.47 0.59 4.44
N ALA A 56 0.38 -0.34 4.86
CA ALA A 56 1.74 -0.05 5.31
C ALA A 56 2.60 0.62 4.23
N THR A 57 2.39 0.25 2.96
CA THR A 57 3.04 0.92 1.82
C THR A 57 2.61 2.38 1.75
N ARG A 58 1.30 2.68 1.86
CA ARG A 58 0.76 4.04 1.86
C ARG A 58 1.30 4.87 3.02
N ILE A 59 1.28 4.31 4.24
CA ILE A 59 1.80 4.94 5.45
C ILE A 59 3.27 5.32 5.27
N ALA A 60 4.11 4.39 4.80
CA ALA A 60 5.53 4.65 4.58
C ALA A 60 5.79 5.70 3.48
N ILE A 61 4.98 5.73 2.40
CA ILE A 61 5.04 6.80 1.39
C ILE A 61 4.72 8.16 2.02
N ALA A 62 3.64 8.24 2.82
CA ALA A 62 3.23 9.49 3.47
C ALA A 62 4.29 10.02 4.45
N ARG A 63 5.07 9.14 5.07
CA ARG A 63 6.20 9.49 5.95
C ARG A 63 7.51 9.79 5.19
N GLY A 64 7.53 9.65 3.86
CA GLY A 64 8.73 9.81 3.05
C GLY A 64 9.75 8.66 3.18
N GLU A 65 9.35 7.54 3.77
CA GLU A 65 10.19 6.37 4.04
C GLU A 65 10.20 5.41 2.85
N TYR A 66 10.61 5.89 1.68
CA TYR A 66 10.50 5.17 0.41
C TYR A 66 11.16 3.77 0.38
N PRO A 67 12.35 3.55 0.98
CA PRO A 67 12.92 2.21 1.06
C PRO A 67 12.03 1.22 1.84
N GLN A 68 11.37 1.69 2.89
CA GLN A 68 10.45 0.87 3.68
C GLN A 68 9.15 0.62 2.93
N ALA A 69 8.60 1.64 2.27
CA ALA A 69 7.44 1.49 1.39
C ALA A 69 7.68 0.43 0.30
N GLN A 70 8.88 0.41 -0.30
CA GLN A 70 9.25 -0.62 -1.27
C GLN A 70 9.21 -2.03 -0.67
N GLN A 71 9.69 -2.20 0.57
CA GLN A 71 9.65 -3.50 1.25
C GLN A 71 8.20 -3.93 1.52
N TRP A 72 7.33 -3.02 1.99
CA TRP A 72 5.92 -3.34 2.21
C TRP A 72 5.18 -3.68 0.92
N LEU A 73 5.48 -2.99 -0.18
CA LEU A 73 4.90 -3.29 -1.48
C LEU A 73 5.30 -4.70 -1.97
N LEU A 74 6.55 -5.10 -1.75
CA LEU A 74 7.00 -6.47 -2.04
C LEU A 74 6.25 -7.50 -1.19
N ARG A 75 6.00 -7.22 0.09
CA ARG A 75 5.19 -8.10 0.96
C ARG A 75 3.74 -8.20 0.50
N ALA A 76 3.14 -7.10 0.06
CA ALA A 76 1.79 -7.11 -0.52
C ALA A 76 1.75 -8.01 -1.76
N LEU A 77 2.71 -7.86 -2.69
CA LEU A 77 2.82 -8.71 -3.87
C LEU A 77 3.01 -10.18 -3.50
N GLU A 78 3.89 -10.51 -2.55
CA GLU A 78 4.05 -11.87 -2.04
C GLU A 78 2.73 -12.46 -1.51
N ALA A 79 1.96 -11.66 -0.75
CA ALA A 79 0.66 -12.06 -0.21
C ALA A 79 -0.41 -12.25 -1.30
N TYR A 80 -0.30 -11.55 -2.43
CA TYR A 80 -1.08 -11.77 -3.66
C TYR A 80 -0.48 -12.84 -4.58
N ARG A 81 0.45 -13.68 -4.09
CA ARG A 81 1.12 -14.74 -4.86
C ARG A 81 1.93 -14.22 -6.06
N GLY A 82 2.37 -12.98 -5.99
CA GLY A 82 3.11 -12.29 -7.04
C GLY A 82 2.24 -11.73 -8.17
N GLU A 83 0.91 -11.82 -8.08
CA GLU A 83 0.01 -11.26 -9.08
C GLU A 83 -0.25 -9.77 -8.81
N PRO A 84 0.15 -8.85 -9.70
CA PRO A 84 -0.11 -7.44 -9.50
C PRO A 84 -1.61 -7.13 -9.66
N THR A 85 -2.15 -6.41 -8.69
CA THR A 85 -3.47 -5.79 -8.75
C THR A 85 -3.35 -4.34 -9.24
N SER A 86 -4.49 -3.72 -9.62
CA SER A 86 -4.52 -2.29 -9.95
C SER A 86 -3.98 -1.41 -8.82
N GLU A 87 -4.20 -1.81 -7.57
CA GLU A 87 -3.72 -1.11 -6.38
C GLU A 87 -2.21 -1.24 -6.23
N THR A 88 -1.65 -2.44 -6.32
CA THR A 88 -0.18 -2.63 -6.21
C THR A 88 0.59 -1.98 -7.37
N ASP A 89 0.05 -2.01 -8.59
CA ASP A 89 0.64 -1.32 -9.75
C ASP A 89 0.59 0.20 -9.56
N LEU A 90 -0.52 0.73 -9.02
CA LEU A 90 -0.64 2.15 -8.73
C LEU A 90 0.34 2.58 -7.64
N LEU A 91 0.43 1.84 -6.53
CA LEU A 91 1.36 2.13 -5.44
C LEU A 91 2.81 2.08 -5.89
N LEU A 92 3.17 1.19 -6.82
CA LEU A 92 4.51 1.21 -7.45
C LEU A 92 4.77 2.53 -8.18
N GLY A 93 3.79 3.02 -8.95
CA GLY A 93 3.89 4.30 -9.65
C GLY A 93 4.01 5.48 -8.69
N VAL A 94 3.16 5.52 -7.66
CA VAL A 94 3.17 6.55 -6.62
C VAL A 94 4.50 6.55 -5.88
N LEU A 95 4.95 5.40 -5.37
CA LEU A 95 6.22 5.25 -4.67
C LEU A 95 7.38 5.79 -5.51
N ARG A 96 7.48 5.38 -6.78
CA ARG A 96 8.55 5.83 -7.67
C ARG A 96 8.49 7.32 -7.91
N PHE A 97 7.29 7.87 -8.11
CA PHE A 97 7.10 9.29 -8.33
C PHE A 97 7.50 10.12 -7.10
N GLU A 98 7.00 9.77 -5.91
CA GLU A 98 7.32 10.46 -4.66
C GLU A 98 8.80 10.33 -4.30
N ALA A 99 9.41 9.17 -4.57
CA ALA A 99 10.85 8.96 -4.38
C ALA A 99 11.73 9.72 -5.40
N GLY A 100 11.13 10.48 -6.34
CA GLY A 100 11.86 11.25 -7.33
C GLY A 100 12.51 10.39 -8.43
N SER A 101 12.04 9.17 -8.66
CA SER A 101 12.51 8.32 -9.76
C SER A 101 12.11 8.91 -11.11
N ASP A 102 13.06 8.94 -12.04
CA ASP A 102 12.87 9.47 -13.41
C ASP A 102 11.70 8.83 -14.16
N ASN A 103 11.32 7.59 -13.81
CA ASN A 103 10.25 6.84 -14.47
C ASN A 103 8.92 6.79 -13.70
N GLY A 104 8.78 7.46 -12.55
CA GLY A 104 7.54 7.39 -11.75
C GLY A 104 6.30 7.82 -12.53
N ARG A 105 6.40 8.90 -13.31
CA ARG A 105 5.32 9.40 -14.18
C ARG A 105 4.92 8.38 -15.24
N GLN A 106 5.91 7.77 -15.89
CA GLN A 106 5.68 6.75 -16.92
C GLN A 106 4.96 5.52 -16.35
N VAL A 107 5.33 5.08 -15.14
CA VAL A 107 4.64 3.96 -14.48
C VAL A 107 3.18 4.32 -14.20
N LEU A 108 2.89 5.52 -13.71
CA LEU A 108 1.50 5.99 -13.53
C LEU A 108 0.72 6.02 -14.85
N ALA A 109 1.33 6.43 -15.97
CA ALA A 109 0.70 6.34 -17.30
C ALA A 109 0.40 4.88 -17.70
N THR A 110 1.33 3.95 -17.45
CA THR A 110 1.10 2.53 -17.69
C THR A 110 -0.06 1.97 -16.86
N VAL A 111 -0.20 2.40 -15.59
CA VAL A 111 -1.34 2.05 -14.74
C VAL A 111 -2.65 2.53 -15.36
N LEU A 112 -2.70 3.79 -15.82
CA LEU A 112 -3.88 4.35 -16.47
C LEU A 112 -4.24 3.58 -17.75
N ALA A 113 -3.26 3.25 -18.58
CA ALA A 113 -3.48 2.49 -19.81
C ALA A 113 -3.98 1.06 -19.54
N LYS A 114 -3.45 0.40 -18.51
CA LYS A 114 -3.76 -1.00 -18.17
C LYS A 114 -5.09 -1.15 -17.43
N TRP A 115 -5.33 -0.33 -16.42
CA TRP A 115 -6.44 -0.49 -15.47
C TRP A 115 -7.53 0.58 -15.60
N GLY A 116 -7.27 1.63 -16.38
CA GLY A 116 -8.18 2.76 -16.54
C GLY A 116 -8.19 3.72 -15.34
N PRO A 117 -8.96 4.82 -15.43
CA PRO A 117 -8.95 5.88 -14.42
C PRO A 117 -9.51 5.46 -13.06
N ARG A 118 -10.30 4.36 -13.00
CA ARG A 118 -10.84 3.83 -11.75
C ARG A 118 -9.78 3.30 -10.80
N ALA A 119 -8.60 2.91 -11.32
CA ALA A 119 -7.49 2.49 -10.48
C ALA A 119 -7.03 3.60 -9.51
N PHE A 120 -7.25 4.87 -9.86
CA PHE A 120 -6.86 6.04 -9.08
C PHE A 120 -7.95 6.52 -8.11
N ALA A 121 -9.07 5.81 -7.99
CA ALA A 121 -10.14 6.21 -7.07
C ALA A 121 -9.66 6.12 -5.62
N GLY A 122 -9.92 7.15 -4.81
CA GLY A 122 -9.50 7.22 -3.41
C GLY A 122 -8.07 7.72 -3.19
N GLU A 123 -7.28 7.86 -4.25
CA GLU A 123 -5.91 8.38 -4.20
C GLU A 123 -5.87 9.89 -4.44
N ASP A 124 -4.73 10.54 -4.20
CA ASP A 124 -4.57 11.97 -4.50
C ASP A 124 -4.84 12.23 -6.00
N PRO A 125 -5.80 13.13 -6.34
CA PRO A 125 -6.14 13.45 -7.73
C PRO A 125 -4.96 13.92 -8.58
N ARG A 126 -3.84 14.34 -7.98
CA ARG A 126 -2.60 14.67 -8.69
C ARG A 126 -2.06 13.48 -9.49
N TYR A 127 -2.15 12.25 -9.00
CA TYR A 127 -1.56 11.09 -9.68
C TYR A 127 -2.27 10.78 -10.99
N LEU A 128 -3.60 10.90 -11.02
CA LEU A 128 -4.37 10.76 -12.27
C LEU A 128 -4.05 11.89 -13.26
N ARG A 129 -3.87 13.13 -12.77
CA ARG A 129 -3.47 14.25 -13.63
C ARG A 129 -2.08 14.03 -14.23
N ILE A 130 -1.13 13.53 -13.45
CA ILE A 130 0.22 13.19 -13.90
C ILE A 130 0.17 12.08 -14.95
N ALA A 131 -0.56 10.98 -14.68
CA ALA A 131 -0.69 9.86 -15.61
C ALA A 131 -1.24 10.31 -16.97
N ARG A 132 -2.25 11.19 -16.98
CA ARG A 132 -2.85 11.74 -18.21
C ARG A 132 -1.91 12.66 -18.98
N ALA A 133 -1.00 13.36 -18.32
CA ALA A 133 -0.06 14.27 -18.97
C ALA A 133 1.10 13.54 -19.67
N GLU A 134 1.33 12.27 -19.29
CA GLU A 134 2.40 11.41 -19.78
C GLU A 134 1.88 10.36 -20.79
N SER A 135 0.56 10.29 -21.00
CA SER A 135 -0.12 9.37 -21.95
C SER A 135 -0.41 10.06 -23.29
#